data_AF-E3E7A6-F1
#
_entry.id   AF-E3E7A6-F1
#
_cell.length_a   1.000
_cell.length_b   1.000
_cell.length_c   1.000
_cell.angle_alpha   90.00
_cell.angle_beta   90.00
_cell.angle_gamma   90.00
#
_symmetry.space_group_name_H-M   'P 1'
#
loop_
_entity.id
_entity.type
_entity.pdbx_description
1 polymer ?
#
loop_
_entity_poly.entity_id
_entity_poly.type
_entity_poly.pdbx_seq_one_letter_code
_entity_poly.pdbx_strand_id
1 'polypeptide(L)'
;MSIFTGLQRLQIQAYYDEEFLIEHRFSNGRGFPPSYIDYVKTLGYGRLCGVWNIHIPLGDHPDSWLHRYHDWRAWFDDVLESEEVLQEAALEPDGFPQLLEHAVPFASSEEDDLLVWDIQSPDKRGEFPIYALNLRTWGNFRYAAPDLYSFVEALLDRERVKSILGTHRTPFPYTFEPF
;
A
#
# COMPACT_ATOMS: atom_id res chain seq x y z
N MET A 1 9.66 -10.99 16.86
CA MET A 1 10.30 -11.11 15.54
C MET A 1 9.31 -10.61 14.51
N SER A 2 9.77 -9.86 13.50
CA SER A 2 8.91 -9.34 12.44
C SER A 2 8.32 -10.49 11.63
N ILE A 3 7.08 -10.34 11.13
CA ILE A 3 6.48 -11.31 10.21
C ILE A 3 7.38 -11.46 8.96
N PHE A 4 7.98 -10.36 8.49
CA PHE A 4 8.85 -10.39 7.32
C PHE A 4 10.11 -11.26 7.48
N THR A 5 10.60 -11.45 8.72
CA THR A 5 11.73 -12.35 8.97
C THR A 5 11.43 -13.79 8.53
N GLY A 6 10.17 -14.23 8.59
CA GLY A 6 9.75 -15.55 8.11
C GLY A 6 9.68 -15.67 6.57
N LEU A 7 9.70 -14.56 5.85
CA LEU A 7 9.65 -14.49 4.38
C LEU A 7 11.02 -14.29 3.74
N GLN A 8 12.03 -13.93 4.54
CA GLN A 8 13.37 -13.66 4.05
C GLN A 8 13.99 -14.93 3.45
N ARG A 9 14.34 -14.89 2.16
CA ARG A 9 15.17 -15.93 1.54
C ARG A 9 16.64 -15.57 1.71
N LEU A 10 17.45 -16.55 2.12
CA LEU A 10 18.90 -16.41 2.19
C LEU A 10 19.43 -16.04 0.79
N GLN A 11 20.15 -14.93 0.68
CA GLN A 11 21.09 -14.55 -0.41
C GLN A 11 20.75 -13.39 -1.37
N ILE A 12 19.80 -12.49 -1.08
CA ILE A 12 19.73 -11.22 -1.84
C ILE A 12 19.80 -10.04 -0.89
N GLN A 13 20.86 -9.23 -1.03
CA GLN A 13 20.90 -7.92 -0.40
C GLN A 13 19.87 -7.05 -1.13
N ALA A 14 18.81 -6.65 -0.43
CA ALA A 14 17.80 -5.75 -0.97
C ALA A 14 18.46 -4.43 -1.39
N TYR A 15 18.35 -4.07 -2.67
CA TYR A 15 18.70 -2.73 -3.14
C TYR A 15 17.53 -1.80 -2.90
N TYR A 16 17.78 -0.69 -2.20
CA TYR A 16 16.82 0.39 -1.97
C TYR A 16 17.58 1.70 -1.75
N ASP A 17 16.90 2.81 -2.03
CA ASP A 17 17.41 4.15 -1.74
C ASP A 17 17.24 4.46 -0.25
N GLU A 18 18.31 4.24 0.52
CA GLU A 18 18.29 4.41 1.98
C GLU A 18 18.16 5.88 2.40
N GLU A 19 18.80 6.79 1.69
CA GLU A 19 18.73 8.23 1.97
C GLU A 19 17.28 8.71 1.81
N PHE A 20 16.65 8.38 0.68
CA PHE A 20 15.25 8.73 0.47
C PHE A 20 14.32 8.09 1.51
N LEU A 21 14.54 6.82 1.86
CA LEU A 21 13.73 6.12 2.87
C LEU A 21 13.78 6.82 4.25
N ILE A 22 14.92 7.41 4.62
CA ILE A 22 15.14 8.07 5.92
C ILE A 22 14.70 9.53 5.90
N GLU A 23 14.94 10.24 4.81
CA GLU A 23 14.79 11.70 4.74
C GLU A 23 13.42 12.14 4.24
N HIS A 24 12.74 11.32 3.42
CA HIS A 24 11.44 11.67 2.85
C HIS A 24 10.42 12.00 3.95
N ARG A 25 9.66 13.08 3.74
CA ARG A 25 8.53 13.46 4.59
C ARG A 25 7.33 13.73 3.71
N PHE A 26 6.19 13.17 4.09
CA PHE A 26 4.90 13.49 3.50
C PHE A 26 4.47 14.91 3.87
N SER A 27 3.36 15.38 3.28
CA SER A 27 2.79 16.71 3.53
C SER A 27 2.41 16.97 4.99
N ASN A 28 2.16 15.92 5.77
CA ASN A 28 1.92 15.98 7.22
C ASN A 28 3.21 16.11 8.07
N GLY A 29 4.39 16.18 7.44
CA GLY A 29 5.70 16.25 8.09
C GLY A 29 6.24 14.94 8.65
N ARG A 30 5.58 13.79 8.42
CA ARG A 30 6.00 12.46 8.87
C ARG A 30 6.71 11.69 7.75
N GLY A 31 7.60 10.78 8.12
CA GLY A 31 8.23 9.85 7.18
C GLY A 31 7.37 8.62 6.90
N PHE A 32 7.95 7.64 6.20
CA PHE A 32 7.32 6.34 5.95
C PHE A 32 6.91 5.63 7.25
N PRO A 33 5.82 4.85 7.24
CA PRO A 33 5.36 4.15 8.42
C PRO A 33 6.36 3.05 8.85
N PRO A 34 6.53 2.78 10.16
CA PRO A 34 7.55 1.86 10.65
C PRO A 34 7.50 0.45 10.05
N SER A 35 6.29 -0.12 9.85
CA SER A 35 6.10 -1.44 9.26
C SER A 35 6.56 -1.52 7.80
N TYR A 36 6.41 -0.42 7.04
CA TYR A 36 6.95 -0.32 5.69
C TYR A 36 8.47 -0.23 5.69
N ILE A 37 9.06 0.57 6.58
CA ILE A 37 10.53 0.66 6.70
C ILE A 37 11.13 -0.72 7.03
N ASP A 38 10.50 -1.47 7.94
CA ASP A 38 10.94 -2.84 8.26
C ASP A 38 10.83 -3.79 7.07
N TYR A 39 9.74 -3.69 6.29
CA TYR A 39 9.57 -4.43 5.04
C TYR A 39 10.71 -4.13 4.05
N VAL A 40 10.99 -2.84 3.78
CA VAL A 40 12.03 -2.42 2.84
C VAL A 40 13.39 -2.97 3.26
N LYS A 41 13.73 -2.85 4.56
CA LYS A 41 15.03 -3.30 5.10
C LYS A 41 15.16 -4.82 5.17
N THR A 42 14.06 -5.55 5.35
CA THR A 42 14.07 -7.01 5.53
C THR A 42 13.95 -7.77 4.22
N LEU A 43 13.07 -7.31 3.32
CA LEU A 43 12.69 -8.02 2.09
C LEU A 43 13.13 -7.30 0.82
N GLY A 44 13.03 -5.98 0.78
CA GLY A 44 13.33 -5.19 -0.42
C GLY A 44 12.21 -5.16 -1.46
N TYR A 45 12.59 -4.92 -2.71
CA TYR A 45 11.65 -4.81 -3.82
C TYR A 45 11.20 -6.19 -4.30
N GLY A 46 9.89 -6.38 -4.43
CA GLY A 46 9.33 -7.68 -4.78
C GLY A 46 7.81 -7.75 -4.64
N ARG A 47 7.30 -8.94 -4.93
CA ARG A 47 5.90 -9.32 -4.79
C ARG A 47 5.65 -10.00 -3.44
N LEU A 48 4.77 -9.39 -2.65
CA LEU A 48 4.33 -9.86 -1.35
C LEU A 48 3.01 -10.63 -1.45
N CYS A 49 2.93 -11.75 -0.75
CA CYS A 49 1.77 -12.65 -0.71
C CYS A 49 1.27 -13.09 -2.10
N GLY A 50 2.18 -13.20 -3.07
CA GLY A 50 1.87 -13.61 -4.45
C GLY A 50 0.97 -12.64 -5.23
N VAL A 51 0.69 -11.44 -4.72
CA VAL A 51 -0.28 -10.52 -5.34
C VAL A 51 0.13 -9.05 -5.29
N TRP A 52 0.77 -8.59 -4.21
CA TRP A 52 1.05 -7.17 -4.02
C TRP A 52 2.46 -6.81 -4.41
N ASN A 53 2.60 -5.97 -5.42
CA ASN A 53 3.87 -5.33 -5.75
C ASN A 53 4.03 -4.12 -4.84
N ILE A 54 4.85 -4.26 -3.79
CA ILE A 54 5.12 -3.15 -2.86
C ILE A 54 6.22 -2.28 -3.49
N HIS A 55 5.87 -1.04 -3.84
CA HIS A 55 6.82 -0.11 -4.42
C HIS A 55 7.65 0.52 -3.31
N ILE A 56 8.97 0.46 -3.48
CA ILE A 56 9.95 0.95 -2.52
C ILE A 56 10.81 2.06 -3.15
N PRO A 57 11.50 2.90 -2.35
CA PRO A 57 12.47 3.83 -2.90
C PRO A 57 13.58 3.07 -3.64
N LEU A 58 13.75 3.34 -4.94
CA LEU A 58 14.74 2.71 -5.83
C LEU A 58 15.53 3.75 -6.65
N GLY A 59 15.61 4.99 -6.15
CA GLY A 59 16.21 6.10 -6.90
C GLY A 59 15.49 6.31 -8.24
N ASP A 60 16.28 6.36 -9.32
CA ASP A 60 15.80 6.62 -10.69
C ASP A 60 15.08 5.43 -11.36
N HIS A 61 14.92 4.29 -10.68
CA HIS A 61 14.24 3.13 -11.27
C HIS A 61 12.76 3.45 -11.59
N PRO A 62 12.20 3.02 -12.74
CA PRO A 62 10.81 3.28 -13.11
C PRO A 62 9.78 2.78 -12.08
N ASP A 63 10.07 1.64 -11.44
CA ASP A 63 9.21 1.09 -10.39
C ASP A 63 9.46 1.67 -8.98
N SER A 64 10.38 2.63 -8.87
CA SER A 64 10.62 3.37 -7.62
C SER A 64 9.31 3.98 -7.13
N TRP A 65 9.10 3.89 -5.82
CA TRP A 65 7.89 4.43 -5.19
C TRP A 65 7.62 5.87 -5.61
N LEU A 66 8.65 6.71 -5.75
CA LEU A 66 8.47 8.12 -6.12
C LEU A 66 7.84 8.29 -7.52
N HIS A 67 8.31 7.53 -8.52
CA HIS A 67 7.75 7.58 -9.87
C HIS A 67 6.30 7.10 -9.89
N ARG A 68 6.04 5.95 -9.27
CA ARG A 68 4.70 5.35 -9.21
C ARG A 68 3.72 6.20 -8.43
N TYR A 69 4.17 6.80 -7.32
CA TYR A 69 3.41 7.78 -6.56
C TYR A 69 2.98 8.97 -7.43
N HIS A 70 3.89 9.53 -8.25
CA HIS A 70 3.54 10.63 -9.14
C HIS A 70 2.49 10.23 -10.18
N ASP A 71 2.62 9.05 -10.80
CA ASP A 71 1.63 8.53 -11.77
C ASP A 71 0.24 8.43 -11.13
N TRP A 72 0.16 7.84 -9.93
CA TRP A 72 -1.11 7.68 -9.23
C TRP A 72 -1.65 8.96 -8.63
N ARG A 73 -0.78 9.89 -8.19
CA ARG A 73 -1.23 11.18 -7.67
C ARG A 73 -1.87 12.02 -8.76
N ALA A 74 -1.28 12.04 -9.95
CA ALA A 74 -1.89 12.68 -11.12
C ALA A 74 -3.28 12.08 -11.41
N TRP A 75 -3.40 10.75 -11.37
CA TRP A 75 -4.69 10.08 -11.51
C TRP A 75 -5.70 10.45 -10.41
N PHE A 76 -5.26 10.51 -9.14
CA PHE A 76 -6.13 10.95 -8.04
C PHE A 76 -6.58 12.41 -8.20
N ASP A 77 -5.70 13.29 -8.68
CA ASP A 77 -6.03 14.70 -8.91
C ASP A 77 -7.09 14.82 -10.02
N ASP A 78 -6.94 14.10 -11.13
CA ASP A 78 -7.95 14.03 -12.20
C ASP A 78 -9.32 13.53 -11.68
N VAL A 79 -9.30 12.55 -10.77
CA VAL A 79 -10.51 12.01 -10.11
C VAL A 79 -11.16 13.07 -9.21
N LEU A 80 -10.36 13.79 -8.43
CA LEU A 80 -10.85 14.84 -7.51
C LEU A 80 -11.45 16.04 -8.24
N GLU A 81 -11.01 16.33 -9.47
CA GLU A 81 -11.56 17.42 -10.30
C GLU A 81 -12.92 17.07 -10.93
N SER A 82 -13.29 15.79 -10.98
CA SER A 82 -14.54 15.33 -11.59
C SER A 82 -15.65 15.13 -10.56
N GLU A 83 -16.63 16.04 -10.53
CA GLU A 83 -17.81 15.90 -9.64
C GLU A 83 -18.60 14.62 -9.90
N GLU A 84 -18.65 14.14 -11.15
CA GLU A 84 -19.31 12.89 -11.53
C GLU A 84 -18.54 11.69 -10.95
N VAL A 85 -17.22 11.67 -11.09
CA VAL A 85 -16.39 10.61 -10.53
C VAL A 85 -16.36 10.68 -9.01
N LEU A 86 -16.44 11.84 -8.36
CA LEU A 86 -16.56 11.91 -6.90
C LEU A 86 -17.90 11.36 -6.38
N GLN A 87 -18.98 11.47 -7.17
CA GLN A 87 -20.28 10.89 -6.84
C GLN A 87 -20.34 9.38 -7.13
N GLU A 88 -19.64 8.93 -8.17
CA GLU A 88 -19.54 7.51 -8.55
C GLU A 88 -18.42 6.76 -7.81
N ALA A 89 -17.40 7.49 -7.34
CA ALA A 89 -16.36 7.08 -6.39
C ALA A 89 -17.06 6.59 -5.15
N ALA A 90 -17.49 5.34 -5.20
CA ALA A 90 -18.13 4.69 -4.08
C ALA A 90 -17.10 4.68 -2.94
N LEU A 91 -17.15 5.68 -2.07
CA LEU A 91 -16.32 5.74 -0.88
C LEU A 91 -16.70 4.60 0.05
N GLU A 92 -17.94 4.11 -0.04
CA GLU A 92 -18.40 2.91 0.63
C GLU A 92 -17.51 1.68 0.32
N PRO A 93 -17.29 0.77 1.29
CA PRO A 93 -17.87 0.81 2.64
C PRO A 93 -17.11 1.67 3.65
N ASP A 94 -15.80 1.89 3.48
CA ASP A 94 -14.95 2.43 4.56
C ASP A 94 -14.24 3.74 4.21
N GLY A 95 -14.35 4.18 2.96
CA GLY A 95 -13.84 5.47 2.51
C GLY A 95 -14.70 6.64 2.98
N PHE A 96 -14.08 7.81 2.94
CA PHE A 96 -14.68 9.08 3.32
C PHE A 96 -14.05 10.18 2.45
N PRO A 97 -14.72 11.33 2.25
CA PRO A 97 -14.30 12.30 1.24
C PRO A 97 -12.85 12.76 1.37
N GLN A 98 -12.38 13.01 2.60
CA GLN A 98 -11.03 13.48 2.88
C GLN A 98 -9.95 12.41 2.61
N LEU A 99 -10.32 11.13 2.49
CA LEU A 99 -9.35 10.06 2.25
C LEU A 99 -8.65 10.25 0.90
N LEU A 100 -9.37 10.68 -0.15
CA LEU A 100 -8.78 10.89 -1.48
C LEU A 100 -7.70 11.99 -1.51
N GLU A 101 -7.87 13.01 -0.67
CA GLU A 101 -6.90 14.11 -0.54
C GLU A 101 -5.63 13.66 0.20
N HIS A 102 -5.76 12.67 1.10
CA HIS A 102 -4.68 12.22 1.97
C HIS A 102 -4.10 10.86 1.56
N ALA A 103 -4.72 10.18 0.61
CA ALA A 103 -4.33 8.86 0.17
C ALA A 103 -2.97 8.91 -0.52
N VAL A 104 -2.03 8.16 0.05
CA VAL A 104 -0.70 7.96 -0.53
C VAL A 104 -0.59 6.50 -1.00
N PRO A 105 -0.65 6.24 -2.31
CA PRO A 105 -0.50 4.89 -2.85
C PRO A 105 0.93 4.37 -2.68
N PHE A 106 1.05 3.07 -2.40
CA PHE A 106 2.35 2.44 -2.19
C PHE A 106 2.46 1.02 -2.74
N ALA A 107 1.35 0.38 -3.10
CA ALA A 107 1.36 -0.96 -3.69
C ALA A 107 0.28 -1.10 -4.76
N SER A 108 0.52 -2.01 -5.70
CA SER A 108 -0.45 -2.40 -6.72
C SER A 108 -0.57 -3.91 -6.88
N SER A 109 -1.73 -4.37 -7.33
CA SER A 109 -1.97 -5.75 -7.77
C SER A 109 -2.05 -5.83 -9.29
N GLU A 110 -1.91 -7.03 -9.85
CA GLU A 110 -2.16 -7.29 -11.29
C GLU A 110 -3.64 -7.08 -11.68
N GLU A 111 -4.54 -7.02 -10.71
CA GLU A 111 -5.99 -6.85 -10.92
C GLU A 111 -6.47 -5.40 -10.73
N ASP A 112 -5.54 -4.46 -10.85
CA ASP A 112 -5.78 -3.02 -10.70
C ASP A 112 -6.29 -2.60 -9.31
N ASP A 113 -5.93 -3.35 -8.27
CA ASP A 113 -6.08 -2.89 -6.89
C ASP A 113 -4.87 -2.05 -6.48
N LEU A 114 -5.11 -0.99 -5.72
CA LEU A 114 -4.09 -0.20 -5.04
C LEU A 114 -4.22 -0.33 -3.53
N LEU A 115 -3.07 -0.32 -2.86
CA LEU A 115 -3.02 -0.01 -1.43
C LEU A 115 -2.58 1.43 -1.23
N VAL A 116 -3.30 2.12 -0.36
CA VAL A 116 -3.01 3.50 0.03
C VAL A 116 -2.85 3.61 1.54
N TRP A 117 -2.00 4.53 1.97
CA TRP A 117 -1.99 5.03 3.34
C TRP A 117 -2.91 6.24 3.47
N ASP A 118 -3.66 6.33 4.57
CA ASP A 118 -4.19 7.60 5.03
C ASP A 118 -3.14 8.29 5.92
N ILE A 119 -2.41 9.24 5.34
CA ILE A 119 -1.34 9.92 6.07
C ILE A 119 -1.87 10.89 7.14
N GLN A 120 -3.14 11.26 7.13
CA GLN A 120 -3.69 12.19 8.14
C GLN A 120 -4.25 11.49 9.38
N SER A 121 -4.28 10.15 9.40
CA SER A 121 -4.76 9.36 10.54
C SER A 121 -3.68 8.46 11.17
N PRO A 122 -2.46 8.94 11.46
CA PRO A 122 -1.43 8.11 12.07
C PRO A 122 -1.85 7.63 13.46
N ASP A 123 -1.54 6.37 13.76
CA ASP A 123 -1.69 5.84 15.10
C ASP A 123 -0.56 6.33 16.04
N LYS A 124 -0.60 5.88 17.30
CA LYS A 124 0.40 6.25 18.32
C LYS A 124 1.81 5.71 18.02
N ARG A 125 1.94 4.69 17.17
CA ARG A 125 3.21 4.11 16.73
C ARG A 125 3.76 4.83 15.49
N GLY A 126 2.95 5.69 14.86
CA GLY A 126 3.29 6.36 13.61
C GLY A 126 2.98 5.52 12.38
N GLU A 127 2.18 4.47 12.52
CA GLU A 127 1.65 3.71 11.39
C GLU A 127 0.48 4.47 10.77
N PHE A 128 0.35 4.37 9.45
CA PHE A 128 -0.82 4.89 8.73
C PHE A 128 -1.76 3.74 8.40
N PRO A 129 -3.08 3.89 8.66
CA PRO A 129 -4.04 2.88 8.27
C PRO A 129 -4.03 2.71 6.75
N ILE A 130 -4.10 1.45 6.34
CA ILE A 130 -4.04 1.02 4.95
C ILE A 130 -5.46 0.80 4.46
N TYR A 131 -5.76 1.32 3.27
CA TYR A 131 -6.99 1.03 2.55
C TYR A 131 -6.66 0.37 1.20
N ALA A 132 -7.53 -0.55 0.79
CA ALA A 132 -7.53 -1.10 -0.56
C ALA A 132 -8.55 -0.35 -1.42
N LEU A 133 -8.20 -0.10 -2.68
CA LEU A 133 -9.03 0.54 -3.69
C LEU A 133 -8.95 -0.26 -4.99
N ASN A 134 -10.08 -0.56 -5.62
CA ASN A 134 -10.08 -1.13 -6.97
C ASN A 134 -10.29 -0.03 -8.02
N LEU A 135 -9.35 0.10 -8.96
CA LEU A 135 -9.37 1.16 -9.97
C LEU A 135 -10.44 0.94 -11.06
N ARG A 136 -10.92 -0.29 -11.28
CA ARG A 136 -11.92 -0.58 -12.33
C ARG A 136 -13.34 -0.23 -11.91
N THR A 137 -13.65 -0.40 -10.63
CA THR A 137 -14.99 -0.12 -10.09
C THR A 137 -15.15 1.33 -9.64
N TRP A 138 -14.16 2.18 -9.92
CA TRP A 138 -14.17 3.61 -9.59
C TRP A 138 -14.66 3.85 -8.16
N GLY A 139 -14.06 3.19 -7.16
CA GLY A 139 -14.58 3.17 -5.79
C GLY A 139 -14.50 1.78 -5.16
N ASN A 140 -14.87 1.71 -3.88
CA ASN A 140 -14.64 0.64 -2.90
C ASN A 140 -13.37 0.81 -2.07
N PHE A 141 -13.20 1.96 -1.42
CA PHE A 141 -12.24 2.06 -0.33
C PHE A 141 -12.65 1.11 0.79
N ARG A 142 -11.79 0.14 1.06
CA ARG A 142 -11.98 -0.86 2.09
C ARG A 142 -10.83 -0.77 3.06
N TYR A 143 -11.15 -0.65 4.34
CA TYR A 143 -10.14 -0.68 5.37
C TYR A 143 -9.42 -2.02 5.31
N ALA A 144 -8.11 -1.96 5.08
CA ALA A 144 -7.30 -3.14 4.89
C ALA A 144 -6.67 -3.60 6.20
N ALA A 145 -5.98 -2.69 6.88
CA ALA A 145 -5.24 -2.98 8.10
C ALA A 145 -4.72 -1.69 8.77
N PRO A 146 -4.34 -1.75 10.06
CA PRO A 146 -3.71 -0.61 10.74
C PRO A 146 -2.23 -0.41 10.36
N ASP A 147 -1.57 -1.44 9.85
CA ASP A 147 -0.15 -1.44 9.48
C ASP A 147 0.16 -2.61 8.53
N LEU A 148 1.36 -2.63 7.93
CA LEU A 148 1.73 -3.63 6.92
C LEU A 148 1.88 -5.04 7.52
N TYR A 149 2.21 -5.16 8.81
CA TYR A 149 2.25 -6.45 9.48
C TYR A 149 0.86 -7.09 9.55
N SER A 150 -0.10 -6.31 10.07
CA SER A 150 -1.50 -6.71 10.20
C SER A 150 -2.15 -6.95 8.84
N PHE A 151 -1.71 -6.23 7.82
CA PHE A 151 -2.14 -6.47 6.44
C PHE A 151 -1.72 -7.86 5.94
N VAL A 152 -0.46 -8.24 6.12
CA VAL A 152 -0.01 -9.59 5.77
C VAL A 152 -0.80 -10.66 6.53
N GLU A 153 -1.01 -10.48 7.83
CA GLU A 153 -1.85 -11.41 8.61
C GLU A 153 -3.27 -11.50 8.06
N ALA A 154 -3.85 -10.39 7.64
CA ALA A 154 -5.19 -10.34 7.07
C ALA A 154 -5.28 -11.09 5.73
N LEU A 155 -4.22 -11.08 4.91
CA LEU A 155 -4.19 -11.82 3.64
C LEU A 155 -4.17 -13.35 3.81
N LEU A 156 -3.76 -13.83 4.98
CA LEU A 156 -3.73 -15.25 5.32
C LEU A 156 -5.07 -15.77 5.86
N ASP A 157 -6.03 -14.87 6.10
CA ASP A 157 -7.37 -15.19 6.59
C ASP A 157 -8.43 -14.97 5.51
N ARG A 158 -9.24 -16.01 5.24
CA ARG A 158 -10.23 -15.98 4.16
C ARG A 158 -11.29 -14.88 4.35
N GLU A 159 -11.77 -14.71 5.57
CA GLU A 159 -12.85 -13.75 5.84
C GLU A 159 -12.33 -12.32 5.77
N ARG A 160 -11.09 -12.10 6.23
CA ARG A 160 -10.43 -10.79 6.09
C ARG A 160 -10.10 -10.46 4.64
N VAL A 161 -9.61 -11.40 3.84
CA VAL A 161 -9.39 -11.14 2.40
C VAL A 161 -10.68 -10.65 1.72
N LYS A 162 -11.83 -11.25 2.04
CA LYS A 162 -13.12 -10.79 1.52
C LYS A 162 -13.46 -9.37 1.97
N SER A 163 -13.20 -9.00 3.22
CA SER A 163 -13.48 -7.63 3.68
C SER A 163 -12.61 -6.59 2.98
N ILE A 164 -11.34 -6.93 2.70
CA ILE A 164 -10.36 -6.06 2.05
C ILE A 164 -10.65 -5.89 0.56
N LEU A 165 -10.88 -6.98 -0.17
CA LEU A 165 -10.97 -6.98 -1.64
C LEU A 165 -12.41 -7.01 -2.16
N GLY A 166 -13.41 -7.10 -1.28
CA GLY A 166 -14.83 -7.20 -1.65
C GLY A 166 -15.22 -8.48 -2.39
N THR A 167 -14.27 -9.37 -2.67
CA THR A 167 -14.44 -10.58 -3.48
C THR A 167 -14.08 -11.82 -2.67
N HIS A 168 -14.81 -12.91 -2.92
CA HIS A 168 -14.46 -14.20 -2.33
C HIS A 168 -13.17 -14.71 -2.96
N ARG A 169 -12.10 -14.81 -2.16
CA ARG A 169 -10.84 -15.41 -2.57
C ARG A 169 -10.39 -16.45 -1.56
N THR A 170 -9.56 -17.38 -2.01
CA THR A 170 -8.75 -18.17 -1.10
C THR A 170 -7.74 -17.25 -0.41
N PRO A 171 -7.32 -17.55 0.83
CA PRO A 171 -6.18 -16.89 1.45
C PRO A 171 -4.98 -16.86 0.52
N PHE A 172 -4.23 -15.77 0.56
CA PHE A 172 -3.03 -15.62 -0.24
C PHE A 172 -1.88 -16.43 0.35
N PRO A 173 -0.92 -16.88 -0.48
CA PRO A 173 0.24 -17.60 0.01
C PRO A 173 1.11 -16.68 0.88
N TYR A 174 1.67 -17.24 1.96
CA TYR A 174 2.66 -16.53 2.77
C TYR A 174 4.04 -16.59 2.11
N THR A 175 4.23 -15.79 1.06
CA THR A 175 5.46 -15.75 0.26
C THR A 175 5.93 -14.34 -0.05
N PHE A 176 7.22 -14.22 -0.33
CA PHE A 176 7.85 -13.06 -0.94
C PHE A 176 8.68 -13.51 -2.13
N GLU A 177 8.54 -12.80 -3.24
CA GLU A 177 9.26 -13.04 -4.49
C GLU A 177 10.01 -11.76 -4.87
N PRO A 178 11.35 -11.73 -4.73
CA PRO A 178 12.13 -10.57 -5.11
C PRO A 178 12.08 -10.33 -6.62
N PHE A 179 12.15 -9.06 -7.03
CA PHE A 179 12.28 -8.65 -8.43
C PHE A 179 13.74 -8.46 -8.84
#